data_AF-A0A968X4J4-F1
#
_entry.id   AF-A0A968X4J4-F1
#
_cell.length_a   1.000
_cell.length_b   1.000
_cell.length_c   1.000
_cell.angle_alpha   90.00
_cell.angle_beta   90.00
_cell.angle_gamma   90.00
#
_symmetry.space_group_name_H-M   'P 1'
#
loop_
_entity.id
_entity.type
_entity.pdbx_description
1 polymer ?
#
loop_
_entity_poly.entity_id
_entity_poly.type
_entity_poly.pdbx_seq_one_letter_code
_entity_poly.pdbx_strand_id
1 'polypeptide(L)'
;MSRILVVDDEEVVLMDLTTQFEGKNSSTQFGGMMARLLGAEAGMEYLTLDGTTYIKGPAPMLGAPEAQWYQVPAERAEAIKPPLQADDLFKDMALDGDDLKSFTSRVSERIDGLACQVYLADKEEITKGNDSFADAFSELETAEGRLAVCEDGYVHELSFSFGGKLKKDPSKTGSISVVLRLNDFGKSFTFEAPKDPAPLQAPSFTGSMDNAEATPEATTETTEATTQTNYPQPADAKLIANANGTLILESGLSIKDALAFYRDELSAQGLKENKQLTVESDAVFSLVMEGLPDGKAVVVQGVKIDEKKTTITIRAEAL
;
A
#
# COMPACT_ATOMS: atom_id res chain seq x y z
N MET A 1 -6.53 10.70 4.51
CA MET A 1 -6.17 9.65 5.49
C MET A 1 -4.77 9.20 5.21
N SER A 2 -3.86 9.37 6.15
CA SER A 2 -2.46 8.94 6.01
C SER A 2 -2.14 7.93 7.09
N ARG A 3 -1.42 6.87 6.74
CA ARG A 3 -0.87 5.86 7.65
C ARG A 3 0.64 5.94 7.61
N ILE A 4 1.21 6.23 8.77
CA ILE A 4 2.63 6.49 8.95
C ILE A 4 3.16 5.45 9.92
N LEU A 5 4.23 4.75 9.53
CA LEU A 5 5.02 3.89 10.39
C LEU A 5 6.34 4.61 10.68
N VAL A 6 6.71 4.74 11.95
CA VAL A 6 8.02 5.24 12.35
C VAL A 6 8.79 4.11 13.01
N VAL A 7 9.99 3.81 12.51
CA VAL A 7 10.92 2.82 13.09
C VAL A 7 12.26 3.52 13.29
N ASP A 8 12.80 3.52 14.51
CA ASP A 8 14.12 4.12 14.82
C ASP A 8 14.30 5.56 14.25
N ASP A 9 13.28 6.43 14.39
CA ASP A 9 13.20 7.80 13.87
C ASP A 9 13.09 7.97 12.33
N GLU A 10 12.97 6.88 11.56
CA GLU A 10 12.66 6.96 10.12
C GLU A 10 11.15 6.87 9.87
N GLU A 11 10.60 7.89 9.22
CA GLU A 11 9.18 7.97 8.87
C GLU A 11 8.90 7.33 7.51
N VAL A 12 8.10 6.26 7.50
CA VAL A 12 7.63 5.56 6.31
C VAL A 12 6.13 5.73 6.17
N VAL A 13 5.69 6.43 5.11
CA VAL A 13 4.28 6.52 4.76
C VAL A 13 3.85 5.22 4.09
N LEU A 14 3.15 4.36 4.83
CA LEU A 14 2.64 3.09 4.34
C LEU A 14 1.54 3.31 3.29
N MET A 15 0.65 4.24 3.59
CA MET A 15 -0.50 4.57 2.75
C MET A 15 -0.82 6.05 2.91
N ASP A 16 -1.05 6.73 1.81
CA ASP A 16 -1.65 8.06 1.81
C ASP A 16 -2.88 8.07 0.93
N LEU A 17 -3.91 8.79 1.34
CA LEU A 17 -5.20 8.81 0.66
C LEU A 17 -5.84 10.19 0.77
N THR A 18 -6.05 10.84 -0.37
CA THR A 18 -6.81 12.08 -0.46
C THR A 18 -8.05 11.81 -1.29
N THR A 19 -9.24 11.99 -0.72
CA THR A 19 -10.51 11.76 -1.43
C THR A 19 -11.43 12.96 -1.31
N GLN A 20 -12.06 13.32 -2.43
CA GLN A 20 -13.16 14.28 -2.51
C GLN A 20 -14.46 13.54 -2.87
N PHE A 21 -15.57 13.95 -2.27
CA PHE A 21 -16.88 13.33 -2.47
C PHE A 21 -17.94 14.37 -2.89
N GLU A 22 -18.77 14.03 -3.87
CA GLU A 22 -20.00 14.75 -4.25
C GLU A 22 -21.11 13.71 -4.42
N GLY A 23 -21.91 13.50 -3.38
CA GLY A 23 -22.89 12.41 -3.36
C GLY A 23 -22.22 11.03 -3.53
N LYS A 24 -22.53 10.34 -4.64
CA LYS A 24 -21.94 9.04 -4.98
C LYS A 24 -20.66 9.15 -5.80
N ASN A 25 -20.32 10.35 -6.27
CA ASN A 25 -19.16 10.58 -7.11
C ASN A 25 -17.95 10.90 -6.22
N SER A 26 -16.78 10.45 -6.64
CA SER A 26 -15.56 10.67 -5.88
C SER A 26 -14.32 10.75 -6.76
N SER A 27 -13.34 11.52 -6.31
CA SER A 27 -11.98 11.52 -6.85
C SER A 27 -11.01 11.18 -5.73
N THR A 28 -10.21 10.14 -5.92
CA THR A 28 -9.33 9.59 -4.88
C THR A 28 -7.91 9.50 -5.41
N GLN A 29 -6.97 10.08 -4.68
CA GLN A 29 -5.53 9.88 -4.87
C GLN A 29 -5.04 8.94 -3.78
N PHE A 30 -4.32 7.89 -4.18
CA PHE A 30 -3.78 6.86 -3.31
C PHE A 30 -2.26 6.76 -3.50
N GLY A 31 -1.50 6.96 -2.44
CA GLY A 31 -0.04 6.97 -2.45
C GLY A 31 0.58 6.15 -1.33
N GLY A 32 1.87 6.40 -1.09
CA GLY A 32 2.67 5.69 -0.10
C GLY A 32 3.22 4.36 -0.61
N MET A 33 3.84 3.60 0.30
CA MET A 33 4.47 2.32 -0.02
C MET A 33 3.52 1.31 -0.69
N MET A 34 2.25 1.27 -0.26
CA MET A 34 1.26 0.36 -0.85
C MET A 34 0.95 0.69 -2.32
N ALA A 35 0.93 1.97 -2.71
CA ALA A 35 0.74 2.34 -4.12
C ALA A 35 1.95 1.93 -4.98
N ARG A 36 3.17 2.11 -4.45
CA ARG A 36 4.40 1.68 -5.12
C ARG A 36 4.44 0.17 -5.33
N LEU A 37 3.99 -0.60 -4.35
CA LEU A 37 3.88 -2.07 -4.48
C LEU A 37 2.93 -2.48 -5.62
N LEU A 38 1.89 -1.69 -5.88
CA LEU A 38 0.97 -1.91 -7.00
C LEU A 38 1.53 -1.42 -8.36
N GLY A 39 2.80 -1.01 -8.39
CA GLY A 39 3.51 -0.52 -9.57
C GLY A 39 3.21 0.94 -9.91
N ALA A 40 2.59 1.69 -8.99
CA ALA A 40 2.24 3.10 -9.17
C ALA A 40 3.18 3.99 -8.36
N GLU A 41 4.36 4.27 -8.92
CA GLU A 41 5.44 5.01 -8.23
C GLU A 41 5.03 6.42 -7.77
N ALA A 42 4.19 7.09 -8.57
CA ALA A 42 3.63 8.41 -8.25
C ALA A 42 2.31 8.36 -7.46
N GLY A 43 1.84 7.17 -7.09
CA GLY A 43 0.47 6.95 -6.60
C GLY A 43 -0.52 6.64 -7.72
N MET A 44 -1.72 6.22 -7.32
CA MET A 44 -2.85 5.92 -8.20
C MET A 44 -3.92 7.00 -8.05
N GLU A 45 -4.59 7.33 -9.15
CA GLU A 45 -5.79 8.15 -9.13
C GLU A 45 -7.00 7.30 -9.52
N TYR A 46 -8.07 7.39 -8.73
CA TYR A 46 -9.36 6.79 -9.02
C TYR A 46 -10.41 7.89 -9.17
N LEU A 47 -11.37 7.65 -10.03
CA LEU A 47 -12.52 8.50 -10.23
C LEU A 47 -13.77 7.65 -10.33
N THR A 48 -14.76 7.91 -9.49
CA THR A 48 -16.08 7.27 -9.56
C THR A 48 -17.09 8.31 -10.02
N LEU A 49 -17.74 8.06 -11.14
CA LEU A 49 -18.77 8.92 -11.73
C LEU A 49 -19.98 8.11 -12.14
N ASP A 50 -21.13 8.39 -11.52
CA ASP A 50 -22.42 7.75 -11.81
C ASP A 50 -22.35 6.21 -11.81
N GLY A 51 -21.55 5.66 -10.89
CA GLY A 51 -21.32 4.22 -10.74
C GLY A 51 -20.26 3.64 -11.68
N THR A 52 -19.65 4.44 -12.54
CA THR A 52 -18.51 4.05 -13.37
C THR A 52 -17.21 4.39 -12.67
N THR A 53 -16.31 3.41 -12.54
CA THR A 53 -14.98 3.61 -11.97
C THR A 53 -13.95 3.78 -13.08
N TYR A 54 -13.08 4.76 -12.92
CA TYR A 54 -11.90 4.99 -13.73
C TYR A 54 -10.67 4.92 -12.85
N ILE A 55 -9.56 4.47 -13.43
CA ILE A 55 -8.24 4.48 -12.81
C ILE A 55 -7.24 5.13 -13.76
N LYS A 56 -6.33 5.94 -13.23
CA LYS A 56 -5.22 6.51 -13.98
C LYS A 56 -3.96 5.68 -13.77
N GLY A 57 -3.38 5.21 -14.86
CA GLY A 57 -2.08 4.54 -14.84
C GLY A 57 -0.90 5.51 -14.74
N PRO A 58 0.35 5.00 -14.65
CA PRO A 58 0.69 3.58 -14.77
C PRO A 58 0.42 2.81 -13.47
N ALA A 59 -0.34 1.72 -13.61
CA ALA A 59 -0.58 0.69 -12.60
C ALA A 59 -0.69 -0.66 -13.32
N PRO A 60 0.44 -1.19 -13.86
CA PRO A 60 0.44 -2.40 -14.69
C PRO A 60 -0.17 -3.61 -13.98
N MET A 61 -0.05 -3.67 -12.64
CA MET A 61 -0.64 -4.71 -11.80
C MET A 61 -2.17 -4.77 -11.88
N LEU A 62 -2.79 -3.64 -12.18
CA LEU A 62 -4.24 -3.53 -12.31
C LEU A 62 -4.69 -3.66 -13.77
N GLY A 63 -3.74 -3.74 -14.72
CA GLY A 63 -3.98 -3.75 -16.16
C GLY A 63 -3.99 -2.36 -16.80
N ALA A 64 -3.38 -1.37 -16.15
CA ALA A 64 -3.25 0.02 -16.60
C ALA A 64 -1.77 0.36 -16.89
N PRO A 65 -1.11 -0.23 -17.89
CA PRO A 65 0.35 -0.14 -18.05
C PRO A 65 0.86 1.26 -18.41
N GLU A 66 0.06 2.05 -19.11
CA GLU A 66 0.44 3.38 -19.60
C GLU A 66 -0.15 4.51 -18.74
N ALA A 67 0.46 5.69 -18.80
CA ALA A 67 0.03 6.91 -18.10
C ALA A 67 -1.20 7.57 -18.75
N GLN A 68 -2.34 6.89 -18.68
CA GLN A 68 -3.63 7.35 -19.20
C GLN A 68 -4.79 6.92 -18.30
N TRP A 69 -5.99 7.40 -18.60
CA TRP A 69 -7.21 6.97 -17.93
C TRP A 69 -7.73 5.67 -18.52
N TYR A 70 -8.13 4.77 -17.64
CA TYR A 70 -8.79 3.52 -17.98
C TYR A 70 -10.15 3.43 -17.34
N GLN A 71 -11.14 2.99 -18.08
CA GLN A 71 -12.45 2.64 -17.55
C GLN A 71 -12.41 1.21 -17.02
N VAL A 72 -12.80 1.03 -15.75
CA VAL A 72 -12.89 -0.29 -15.12
C VAL A 72 -14.16 -1.00 -15.62
N PRO A 73 -14.05 -2.20 -16.21
CA PRO A 73 -15.22 -3.01 -16.56
C PRO A 73 -16.05 -3.37 -15.32
N ALA A 74 -17.37 -3.44 -15.46
CA ALA A 74 -18.29 -3.66 -14.34
C ALA A 74 -17.98 -4.96 -13.57
N GLU A 75 -17.58 -6.01 -14.28
CA GLU A 75 -17.18 -7.30 -13.73
C GLU A 75 -15.91 -7.26 -12.85
N ARG A 76 -15.11 -6.19 -12.96
CA ARG A 76 -13.89 -5.96 -12.16
C ARG A 76 -14.03 -4.81 -11.17
N ALA A 77 -15.13 -4.06 -11.19
CA ALA A 77 -15.31 -2.86 -10.37
C ALA A 77 -15.11 -3.13 -8.87
N GLU A 78 -15.58 -4.28 -8.38
CA GLU A 78 -15.42 -4.66 -6.96
C GLU A 78 -13.96 -4.96 -6.58
N ALA A 79 -13.19 -5.55 -7.49
CA ALA A 79 -11.78 -5.89 -7.26
C ALA A 79 -10.85 -4.68 -7.39
N ILE A 80 -11.30 -3.61 -8.04
CA ILE A 80 -10.54 -2.39 -8.32
C ILE A 80 -11.32 -1.18 -7.81
N LYS A 81 -11.90 -1.32 -6.62
CA LYS A 81 -12.53 -0.21 -5.93
C LYS A 81 -11.47 0.64 -5.22
N PRO A 82 -11.70 1.95 -5.07
CA PRO A 82 -10.87 2.78 -4.20
C PRO A 82 -10.83 2.20 -2.78
N PRO A 83 -9.72 2.37 -2.04
CA PRO A 83 -9.60 1.87 -0.66
C PRO A 83 -10.62 2.43 0.33
N LEU A 84 -11.26 3.56 -0.01
CA LEU A 84 -12.25 4.22 0.82
C LEU A 84 -13.40 4.73 -0.05
N GLN A 85 -14.63 4.43 0.35
CA GLN A 85 -15.85 4.97 -0.24
C GLN A 85 -16.58 5.85 0.79
N ALA A 86 -17.42 6.78 0.32
CA ALA A 86 -18.15 7.69 1.19
C ALA A 86 -19.02 6.94 2.21
N ASP A 87 -19.83 6.00 1.72
CA ASP A 87 -20.77 5.25 2.55
C ASP A 87 -20.04 4.44 3.63
N ASP A 88 -18.91 3.80 3.28
CA ASP A 88 -18.07 3.06 4.22
C ASP A 88 -17.46 4.00 5.27
N LEU A 89 -16.90 5.14 4.83
CA LEU A 89 -16.32 6.13 5.73
C LEU A 89 -17.35 6.63 6.76
N PHE A 90 -18.55 7.03 6.33
CA PHE A 90 -19.56 7.56 7.24
C PHE A 90 -20.15 6.48 8.15
N LYS A 91 -20.24 5.24 7.67
CA LYS A 91 -20.66 4.10 8.49
C LYS A 91 -19.63 3.79 9.58
N ASP A 92 -18.34 3.81 9.23
CA ASP A 92 -17.25 3.53 10.16
C ASP A 92 -17.00 4.71 11.13
N MET A 93 -17.37 5.92 10.72
CA MET A 93 -17.31 7.14 11.55
C MET A 93 -18.58 7.43 12.33
N ALA A 94 -19.64 6.64 12.17
CA ALA A 94 -20.86 6.78 12.95
C ALA A 94 -20.60 6.28 14.39
N LEU A 95 -19.83 7.07 15.13
CA LEU A 95 -19.61 6.89 16.56
C LEU A 95 -20.94 7.09 17.26
N ASP A 96 -21.41 6.06 17.96
CA ASP A 96 -22.61 6.19 18.75
C ASP A 96 -22.33 6.91 20.09
N GLY A 97 -23.39 7.20 20.82
CA GLY A 97 -23.26 7.91 22.10
C GLY A 97 -22.52 7.10 23.18
N ASP A 98 -22.36 5.79 23.01
CA ASP A 98 -21.58 4.94 23.91
C ASP A 98 -20.10 4.98 23.54
N ASP A 99 -19.75 4.98 22.25
CA ASP A 99 -18.37 5.13 21.74
C ASP A 99 -17.71 6.44 22.21
N LEU A 100 -18.50 7.51 22.36
CA LEU A 100 -17.98 8.82 22.78
C LEU A 100 -17.77 8.93 24.31
N LYS A 101 -18.30 8.01 25.12
CA LYS A 101 -18.16 8.07 26.60
C LYS A 101 -16.77 7.76 27.09
N SER A 102 -16.00 7.03 26.29
CA SER A 102 -14.62 6.65 26.59
C SER A 102 -13.62 7.78 26.32
N PHE A 103 -14.04 8.86 25.66
CA PHE A 103 -13.21 10.02 25.45
C PHE A 103 -13.34 11.02 26.61
N THR A 104 -12.25 11.30 27.32
CA THR A 104 -12.32 11.89 28.68
C THR A 104 -11.63 13.24 28.87
N SER A 105 -11.13 13.89 27.83
CA SER A 105 -10.53 15.23 27.96
C SER A 105 -10.99 16.20 26.86
N ARG A 106 -10.88 17.50 27.17
CA ARG A 106 -11.32 18.62 26.32
C ARG A 106 -10.18 19.62 26.22
N VAL A 107 -9.23 19.38 25.32
CA VAL A 107 -8.27 20.42 24.93
C VAL A 107 -8.91 21.24 23.81
N SER A 108 -8.77 22.56 23.89
CA SER A 108 -9.19 23.44 22.81
C SER A 108 -7.99 23.71 21.92
N GLU A 109 -8.12 23.40 20.64
CA GLU A 109 -7.05 23.59 19.65
C GLU A 109 -7.61 24.27 18.40
N ARG A 110 -6.72 24.76 17.52
CA ARG A 110 -7.12 25.28 16.21
C ARG A 110 -6.71 24.32 15.12
N ILE A 111 -7.67 23.83 14.35
CA ILE A 111 -7.46 22.98 13.16
C ILE A 111 -8.06 23.72 11.97
N ASP A 112 -7.27 23.92 10.92
CA ASP A 112 -7.67 24.64 9.69
C ASP A 112 -8.32 26.00 9.94
N GLY A 113 -7.89 26.67 11.02
CA GLY A 113 -8.40 27.98 11.41
C GLY A 113 -9.74 27.96 12.16
N LEU A 114 -10.30 26.80 12.50
CA LEU A 114 -11.49 26.66 13.33
C LEU A 114 -11.12 26.34 14.78
N ALA A 115 -11.93 26.79 15.74
CA ALA A 115 -11.80 26.34 17.11
C ALA A 115 -12.37 24.93 17.27
N CYS A 116 -11.57 24.00 17.79
CA CYS A 116 -11.95 22.61 17.89
C CYS A 116 -11.82 22.08 19.31
N GLN A 117 -12.81 21.30 19.71
CA GLN A 117 -12.79 20.53 20.91
C GLN A 117 -12.17 19.17 20.62
N VAL A 118 -11.01 18.93 21.22
CA VAL A 118 -10.28 17.69 21.11
C VAL A 118 -10.68 16.78 22.26
N TYR A 119 -11.06 15.57 21.88
CA TYR A 119 -11.41 14.45 22.73
C TYR A 119 -10.28 13.42 22.64
N LEU A 120 -9.79 12.94 23.78
CA LEU A 120 -8.78 11.88 23.85
C LEU A 120 -9.38 10.61 24.44
N ALA A 121 -9.14 9.49 23.78
CA ALA A 121 -9.43 8.15 24.29
C ALA A 121 -8.16 7.53 24.88
N ASP A 122 -8.34 6.78 25.96
CA ASP A 122 -7.25 6.08 26.62
C ASP A 122 -6.87 4.77 25.88
N LYS A 123 -5.74 4.21 26.32
CA LYS A 123 -5.17 2.99 25.75
C LYS A 123 -6.09 1.77 25.85
N GLU A 124 -6.86 1.63 26.94
CA GLU A 124 -7.73 0.47 27.12
C GLU A 124 -8.91 0.52 26.16
N GLU A 125 -9.40 1.70 25.82
CA GLU A 125 -10.45 1.83 24.83
C GLU A 125 -9.93 1.65 23.41
N ILE A 126 -8.84 2.31 23.04
CA ILE A 126 -8.33 2.28 21.67
C ILE A 126 -7.84 0.89 21.27
N THR A 127 -7.42 0.07 22.22
CA THR A 127 -7.02 -1.31 21.94
C THR A 127 -8.21 -2.26 21.72
N LYS A 128 -9.43 -1.91 22.16
CA LYS A 128 -10.63 -2.73 21.89
C LYS A 128 -10.99 -2.62 20.40
N GLY A 129 -10.76 -3.71 19.65
CA GLY A 129 -11.11 -3.79 18.23
C GLY A 129 -10.01 -3.35 17.26
N ASN A 130 -8.84 -2.94 17.77
CA ASN A 130 -7.65 -2.61 16.97
C ASN A 130 -6.53 -3.66 17.14
N ASP A 131 -6.91 -4.93 17.34
CA ASP A 131 -5.98 -6.03 17.60
C ASP A 131 -4.87 -6.11 16.56
N SER A 132 -5.19 -5.87 15.28
CA SER A 132 -4.21 -5.88 14.20
C SER A 132 -3.07 -4.86 14.35
N PHE A 133 -3.31 -3.70 14.98
CA PHE A 133 -2.28 -2.71 15.26
C PHE A 133 -1.50 -3.04 16.53
N ALA A 134 -2.21 -3.47 17.58
CA ALA A 134 -1.58 -3.91 18.83
C ALA A 134 -0.66 -5.12 18.61
N ASP A 135 -1.04 -6.02 17.70
CA ASP A 135 -0.31 -7.24 17.36
C ASP A 135 1.06 -7.00 16.72
N ALA A 136 1.33 -5.79 16.21
CA ALA A 136 2.64 -5.41 15.70
C ALA A 136 3.69 -5.26 16.82
N PHE A 137 3.25 -5.14 18.08
CA PHE A 137 4.09 -4.87 19.23
C PHE A 137 4.16 -6.08 20.19
N SER A 138 5.35 -6.43 20.68
CA SER A 138 5.49 -7.39 21.78
C SER A 138 5.07 -6.79 23.11
N GLU A 139 5.25 -5.48 23.24
CA GLU A 139 4.85 -4.70 24.40
C GLU A 139 4.33 -3.36 23.87
N LEU A 140 3.02 -3.18 23.91
CA LEU A 140 2.40 -1.90 23.59
C LEU A 140 2.65 -0.95 24.76
N GLU A 141 3.38 0.13 24.54
CA GLU A 141 3.74 1.10 25.58
C GLU A 141 2.71 2.24 25.58
N THR A 142 2.47 2.84 24.41
CA THR A 142 1.52 3.92 24.18
C THR A 142 0.41 3.49 23.22
N ALA A 143 -0.80 3.98 23.49
CA ALA A 143 -1.87 4.03 22.50
C ALA A 143 -2.73 5.25 22.80
N GLU A 144 -2.93 6.10 21.80
CA GLU A 144 -3.72 7.32 21.94
C GLU A 144 -4.71 7.40 20.80
N GLY A 145 -5.95 7.73 21.15
CA GLY A 145 -7.00 8.04 20.20
C GLY A 145 -7.38 9.49 20.35
N ARG A 146 -7.58 10.18 19.24
CA ARG A 146 -7.90 11.59 19.22
C ARG A 146 -9.02 11.86 18.23
N LEU A 147 -10.04 12.56 18.70
CA LEU A 147 -11.18 12.99 17.92
C LEU A 147 -11.34 14.51 18.09
N ALA A 148 -11.31 15.27 17.00
CA ALA A 148 -11.48 16.72 17.04
C ALA A 148 -12.80 17.12 16.39
N VAL A 149 -13.69 17.72 17.18
CA VAL A 149 -14.97 18.29 16.73
C VAL A 149 -14.87 19.80 16.75
N CYS A 150 -15.06 20.44 15.60
CA CYS A 150 -14.89 21.89 15.48
C CYS A 150 -16.18 22.67 15.72
N GLU A 151 -16.07 23.99 15.84
CA GLU A 151 -17.19 24.90 16.13
C GLU A 151 -18.29 24.90 15.06
N ASP A 152 -18.00 24.39 13.87
CA ASP A 152 -18.97 24.13 12.80
C ASP A 152 -19.82 22.86 13.04
N GLY A 153 -19.50 22.09 14.08
CA GLY A 153 -20.20 20.87 14.47
C GLY A 153 -19.71 19.59 13.77
N TYR A 154 -18.68 19.67 12.92
CA TYR A 154 -18.14 18.52 12.21
C TYR A 154 -16.90 17.94 12.89
N VAL A 155 -16.64 16.65 12.63
CA VAL A 155 -15.37 16.00 12.98
C VAL A 155 -14.35 16.39 11.93
N HIS A 156 -13.29 17.11 12.30
CA HIS A 156 -12.22 17.51 11.37
C HIS A 156 -11.00 16.59 11.43
N GLU A 157 -10.79 15.92 12.56
CA GLU A 157 -9.68 14.98 12.73
C GLU A 157 -10.12 13.77 13.54
N LEU A 158 -9.76 12.59 13.07
CA LEU A 158 -9.76 11.34 13.82
C LEU A 158 -8.38 10.71 13.66
N SER A 159 -7.67 10.50 14.75
CA SER A 159 -6.35 9.87 14.71
C SER A 159 -6.16 8.83 15.80
N PHE A 160 -5.35 7.84 15.47
CA PHE A 160 -4.92 6.77 16.37
C PHE A 160 -3.42 6.62 16.25
N SER A 161 -2.73 6.60 17.38
CA SER A 161 -1.30 6.30 17.44
C SER A 161 -1.07 5.14 18.39
N PHE A 162 -0.18 4.24 17.99
CA PHE A 162 0.25 3.09 18.77
C PHE A 162 1.77 3.12 18.81
N GLY A 163 2.37 2.84 19.96
CA GLY A 163 3.82 2.81 20.09
C GLY A 163 4.25 1.77 21.12
N GLY A 164 5.43 1.20 20.90
CA GLY A 164 5.98 0.22 21.82
C GLY A 164 7.10 -0.60 21.19
N LYS A 165 7.43 -1.71 21.86
CA LYS A 165 8.48 -2.63 21.39
C LYS A 165 7.95 -3.47 20.25
N LEU A 166 8.70 -3.53 19.15
CA LEU A 166 8.31 -4.29 17.97
C LEU A 166 8.34 -5.78 18.27
N LYS A 167 7.30 -6.52 17.85
CA LYS A 167 7.19 -7.96 18.09
C LYS A 167 8.33 -8.76 17.46
N LYS A 168 8.80 -8.31 16.30
CA LYS A 168 9.90 -8.91 15.54
C LYS A 168 11.28 -8.67 16.15
N ASP A 169 11.48 -7.51 16.74
CA ASP A 169 12.73 -7.12 17.37
C ASP A 169 12.41 -6.32 18.64
N PRO A 170 12.22 -7.00 19.78
CA PRO A 170 11.85 -6.34 21.02
C PRO A 170 12.92 -5.38 21.57
N SER A 171 14.12 -5.34 20.96
CA SER A 171 15.14 -4.33 21.29
C SER A 171 14.88 -2.97 20.63
N LYS A 172 14.00 -2.93 19.63
CA LYS A 172 13.60 -1.73 18.90
C LYS A 172 12.22 -1.25 19.33
N THR A 173 12.03 0.05 19.27
CA THR A 173 10.73 0.68 19.41
C THR A 173 10.22 1.14 18.04
N GLY A 174 8.91 1.15 17.88
CA GLY A 174 8.28 1.73 16.71
C GLY A 174 6.97 2.39 17.08
N SER A 175 6.41 3.11 16.12
CA SER A 175 5.06 3.63 16.22
C SER A 175 4.30 3.51 14.91
N ILE A 176 3.00 3.30 15.01
CA ILE A 176 2.07 3.32 13.90
C ILE A 176 1.05 4.41 14.18
N SER A 177 0.90 5.34 13.24
CA SER A 177 -0.09 6.40 13.32
C SER A 177 -1.04 6.35 12.13
N VAL A 178 -2.32 6.51 12.40
CA VAL A 178 -3.38 6.66 11.41
C VAL A 178 -4.02 8.01 11.65
N VAL A 179 -4.05 8.86 10.62
CA VAL A 179 -4.66 10.18 10.70
C VAL A 179 -5.67 10.34 9.58
N LEU A 180 -6.93 10.52 9.95
CA LEU A 180 -8.00 10.94 9.06
C LEU A 180 -8.27 12.42 9.30
N ARG A 181 -8.22 13.23 8.23
CA ARG A 181 -8.64 14.62 8.23
C ARG A 181 -9.81 14.80 7.28
N LEU A 182 -10.81 15.54 7.73
CA LEU A 182 -11.99 15.88 6.98
C LEU A 182 -12.15 17.40 6.97
N ASN A 183 -12.44 17.96 5.81
CA ASN A 183 -12.61 19.39 5.63
C ASN A 183 -13.58 19.64 4.46
N ASP A 184 -13.74 20.91 4.10
CA ASP A 184 -14.55 21.33 2.94
C ASP A 184 -16.01 20.86 2.99
N PHE A 185 -16.55 20.69 4.20
CA PHE A 185 -17.95 20.33 4.43
C PHE A 185 -18.90 21.29 3.71
N GLY A 186 -19.86 20.72 2.98
CA GLY A 186 -20.87 21.48 2.24
C GLY A 186 -20.35 22.24 1.02
N LYS A 187 -19.06 22.13 0.68
CA LYS A 187 -18.58 22.58 -0.64
C LYS A 187 -19.06 21.60 -1.72
N SER A 188 -19.32 22.15 -2.90
CA SER A 188 -19.63 21.34 -4.07
C SER A 188 -18.35 21.05 -4.85
N PHE A 189 -18.21 19.80 -5.29
CA PHE A 189 -17.13 19.37 -6.17
C PHE A 189 -17.73 18.99 -7.52
N THR A 190 -17.04 19.36 -8.60
CA THR A 190 -17.42 18.94 -9.95
C THR A 190 -16.37 17.99 -10.47
N PHE A 191 -16.84 16.86 -10.98
CA PHE A 191 -16.00 15.82 -11.54
C PHE A 191 -16.37 15.66 -13.01
N GLU A 192 -15.36 15.60 -13.87
CA GLU A 192 -15.55 15.37 -15.30
C GLU A 192 -15.05 13.97 -15.66
N ALA A 193 -15.82 13.27 -16.49
CA ALA A 193 -15.36 12.00 -17.03
C ALA A 193 -14.08 12.22 -17.84
N PRO A 194 -13.10 11.31 -17.75
CA PRO A 194 -11.91 11.40 -18.58
C PRO A 194 -12.29 11.38 -20.06
N LYS A 195 -11.55 12.12 -20.87
CA LYS A 195 -11.72 12.07 -22.33
C LYS A 195 -11.14 10.75 -22.84
N ASP A 196 -11.94 10.01 -23.60
CA ASP A 196 -11.55 8.79 -24.32
C ASP A 196 -10.78 7.77 -23.46
N PRO A 197 -11.33 7.30 -22.32
CA PRO A 197 -10.65 6.35 -21.46
C PRO A 197 -10.47 5.01 -22.18
N ALA A 198 -9.28 4.42 -22.08
CA ALA A 198 -9.03 3.07 -22.58
C ALA A 198 -9.82 2.04 -21.75
N PRO A 199 -10.28 0.92 -22.33
CA PRO A 199 -10.83 -0.16 -21.51
C PRO A 199 -9.71 -0.76 -20.65
N LEU A 200 -9.92 -0.86 -19.33
CA LEU A 200 -8.97 -1.54 -18.46
C LEU A 200 -8.95 -3.02 -18.79
N GLN A 201 -7.81 -3.52 -19.25
CA GLN A 201 -7.66 -4.92 -19.57
C GLN A 201 -7.39 -5.72 -18.31
N ALA A 202 -7.82 -6.99 -18.27
CA ALA A 202 -7.25 -7.91 -17.29
C ALA A 202 -5.73 -7.86 -17.43
N PRO A 203 -4.96 -7.76 -16.33
CA PRO A 203 -3.52 -7.71 -16.43
C PRO A 203 -3.05 -8.92 -17.23
N SER A 204 -2.45 -8.66 -18.39
CA SER A 204 -1.98 -9.70 -19.29
C SER A 204 -0.62 -10.17 -18.81
N PHE A 205 -0.63 -11.25 -18.04
CA PHE A 205 0.58 -11.89 -17.55
C PHE A 205 1.09 -12.92 -18.56
N THR A 206 1.34 -12.49 -19.80
CA THR A 206 1.89 -13.38 -20.83
C THR A 206 3.41 -13.48 -20.69
N GLY A 207 3.85 -14.23 -19.67
CA GLY A 207 5.08 -15.01 -19.74
C GLY A 207 4.68 -16.46 -20.03
N SER A 208 4.96 -16.95 -21.24
CA SER A 208 4.57 -18.28 -21.70
C SER A 208 4.94 -19.38 -20.70
N MET A 209 3.93 -19.97 -20.05
CA MET A 209 3.94 -21.39 -19.73
C MET A 209 3.37 -22.11 -20.94
N ASP A 210 4.21 -22.39 -21.94
CA ASP A 210 3.87 -23.41 -22.91
C ASP A 210 4.58 -24.70 -22.50
N ASN A 211 3.77 -25.64 -22.06
CA ASN A 211 4.13 -27.03 -21.82
C ASN A 211 4.37 -27.67 -23.20
N ALA A 212 5.58 -27.56 -23.72
CA ALA A 212 6.00 -28.24 -24.95
C ALA A 212 6.95 -29.39 -24.62
N GLU A 213 6.40 -30.59 -24.79
CA GLU A 213 7.06 -31.88 -24.88
C GLU A 213 8.33 -31.85 -25.75
N ALA A 214 9.39 -32.51 -25.30
CA ALA A 214 10.71 -32.53 -25.92
C ALA A 214 10.70 -33.16 -27.33
N THR A 215 11.43 -32.56 -28.28
CA THR A 215 12.26 -33.18 -29.34
C THR A 215 13.15 -32.07 -30.00
N PRO A 216 14.41 -32.34 -30.43
CA PRO A 216 15.45 -31.31 -30.60
C PRO A 216 15.69 -30.80 -32.04
N GLU A 217 16.55 -29.75 -32.12
CA GLU A 217 17.23 -29.11 -33.27
C GLU A 217 16.37 -28.13 -34.11
N ALA A 218 16.83 -26.97 -34.59
CA ALA A 218 18.17 -26.39 -34.77
C ALA A 218 18.18 -24.85 -34.68
N THR A 219 19.36 -24.31 -34.42
CA THR A 219 19.81 -22.91 -34.28
C THR A 219 19.36 -21.95 -35.40
N THR A 220 18.93 -20.74 -35.02
CA THR A 220 19.34 -19.50 -35.70
C THR A 220 19.32 -18.32 -34.73
N GLU A 221 20.48 -17.67 -34.58
CA GLU A 221 20.68 -16.45 -33.79
C GLU A 221 19.84 -15.29 -34.33
N THR A 222 19.21 -14.53 -33.43
CA THR A 222 18.96 -13.09 -33.63
C THR A 222 19.06 -12.42 -32.26
N THR A 223 20.10 -11.62 -32.13
CA THR A 223 20.51 -10.92 -30.91
C THR A 223 19.68 -9.65 -30.74
N GLU A 224 18.62 -9.71 -29.93
CA GLU A 224 18.09 -8.53 -29.25
C GLU A 224 18.39 -8.67 -27.75
N ALA A 225 19.24 -7.78 -27.25
CA ALA A 225 19.60 -7.70 -25.85
C ALA A 225 18.43 -7.09 -25.05
N THR A 226 17.40 -7.90 -24.78
CA THR A 226 16.59 -7.69 -23.59
C THR A 226 17.42 -8.19 -22.41
N THR A 227 17.89 -7.30 -21.55
CA THR A 227 18.39 -7.67 -20.22
C THR A 227 17.21 -8.23 -19.42
N GLN A 228 16.82 -9.47 -19.70
CA GLN A 228 16.06 -10.30 -18.77
C GLN A 228 16.97 -10.47 -17.55
N THR A 229 16.73 -9.66 -16.54
CA THR A 229 17.32 -9.86 -15.22
C THR A 229 16.73 -11.17 -14.70
N ASN A 230 17.51 -12.26 -14.80
CA ASN A 230 17.23 -13.53 -14.16
C ASN A 230 17.34 -13.36 -12.64
N TYR A 231 16.31 -12.78 -12.05
CA TYR A 231 16.21 -12.72 -10.60
C TYR A 231 16.00 -14.14 -10.06
N PRO A 232 16.62 -14.48 -8.92
CA PRO A 232 16.43 -15.78 -8.29
C PRO A 232 14.96 -15.95 -7.90
N GLN A 233 14.42 -17.16 -8.02
CA GLN A 233 13.02 -17.45 -7.68
C GLN A 233 12.97 -18.62 -6.70
N PRO A 234 12.17 -18.54 -5.63
CA PRO A 234 11.92 -19.68 -4.75
C PRO A 234 11.45 -20.90 -5.54
N ALA A 235 11.80 -22.10 -5.10
CA ALA A 235 11.43 -23.33 -5.80
C ALA A 235 9.90 -23.54 -5.92
N ASP A 236 9.14 -22.98 -5.00
CA ASP A 236 7.68 -23.02 -4.98
C ASP A 236 7.01 -21.79 -5.61
N ALA A 237 7.81 -20.82 -6.08
CA ALA A 237 7.31 -19.58 -6.63
C ALA A 237 6.55 -19.83 -7.94
N LYS A 238 5.39 -19.21 -8.03
CA LYS A 238 4.59 -19.13 -9.25
C LYS A 238 4.71 -17.71 -9.79
N LEU A 239 5.22 -17.58 -11.00
CA LEU A 239 5.21 -16.30 -11.70
C LEU A 239 3.77 -15.85 -11.91
N ILE A 240 3.39 -14.76 -11.25
CA ILE A 240 2.10 -14.09 -11.42
C ILE A 240 2.20 -13.12 -12.58
N ALA A 241 3.31 -12.37 -12.68
CA ALA A 241 3.46 -11.31 -13.67
C ALA A 241 4.93 -11.06 -14.04
N ASN A 242 5.15 -10.64 -15.28
CA ASN A 242 6.40 -10.01 -15.71
C ASN A 242 6.07 -8.85 -16.66
N ALA A 243 6.28 -7.61 -16.21
CA ALA A 243 6.04 -6.43 -17.02
C ALA A 243 7.10 -5.36 -16.72
N ASN A 244 7.66 -4.77 -17.78
CA ASN A 244 8.61 -3.65 -17.70
C ASN A 244 9.82 -3.90 -16.76
N GLY A 245 10.32 -5.13 -16.69
CA GLY A 245 11.44 -5.50 -15.81
C GLY A 245 11.06 -5.73 -14.34
N THR A 246 9.76 -5.72 -14.03
CA THR A 246 9.21 -6.08 -12.72
C THR A 246 8.65 -7.49 -12.77
N LEU A 247 9.17 -8.38 -11.91
CA LEU A 247 8.62 -9.71 -11.67
C LEU A 247 7.69 -9.69 -10.47
N ILE A 248 6.52 -10.32 -10.57
CA ILE A 248 5.67 -10.61 -9.42
C ILE A 248 5.45 -12.11 -9.32
N LEU A 249 5.71 -12.65 -8.14
CA LEU A 249 5.66 -14.05 -7.81
C LEU A 249 4.69 -14.27 -6.65
N GLU A 250 4.01 -15.41 -6.63
CA GLU A 250 3.33 -15.93 -5.44
C GLU A 250 4.16 -17.11 -4.92
N SER A 251 4.46 -17.13 -3.63
CA SER A 251 5.18 -18.21 -2.98
C SER A 251 4.50 -18.56 -1.66
N GLY A 252 4.64 -19.83 -1.25
CA GLY A 252 4.25 -20.32 0.05
C GLY A 252 5.26 -20.03 1.15
N LEU A 253 6.40 -19.40 0.82
CA LEU A 253 7.35 -18.92 1.81
C LEU A 253 6.71 -17.89 2.74
N SER A 254 7.08 -17.97 4.02
CA SER A 254 6.81 -16.89 4.96
C SER A 254 7.57 -15.63 4.55
N ILE A 255 7.16 -14.45 5.04
CA ILE A 255 7.89 -13.18 4.82
C ILE A 255 9.37 -13.32 5.20
N LYS A 256 9.66 -14.00 6.32
CA LYS A 256 11.01 -14.21 6.81
C LYS A 256 11.83 -15.11 5.88
N ASP A 257 11.24 -16.21 5.41
CA ASP A 257 11.93 -17.15 4.53
C ASP A 257 12.14 -16.56 3.13
N ALA A 258 11.16 -15.80 2.62
CA ALA A 258 11.28 -15.08 1.36
C ALA A 258 12.40 -14.03 1.44
N LEU A 259 12.44 -13.21 2.49
CA LEU A 259 13.52 -12.24 2.68
C LEU A 259 14.90 -12.91 2.79
N ALA A 260 15.01 -13.99 3.58
CA ALA A 260 16.26 -14.74 3.72
C ALA A 260 16.72 -15.31 2.38
N PHE A 261 15.80 -15.92 1.62
CA PHE A 261 16.08 -16.42 0.28
C PHE A 261 16.68 -15.36 -0.64
N TYR A 262 16.03 -14.18 -0.76
CA TYR A 262 16.56 -13.13 -1.65
C TYR A 262 17.85 -12.51 -1.15
N ARG A 263 18.01 -12.36 0.17
CA ARG A 263 19.26 -11.85 0.74
C ARG A 263 20.42 -12.77 0.39
N ASP A 264 20.26 -14.08 0.52
CA ASP A 264 21.30 -15.06 0.23
C ASP A 264 21.59 -15.12 -1.27
N GLU A 265 20.55 -15.28 -2.11
CA GLU A 265 20.71 -15.44 -3.55
C GLU A 265 21.28 -14.19 -4.23
N LEU A 266 20.79 -12.99 -3.86
CA LEU A 266 21.29 -11.74 -4.44
C LEU A 266 22.70 -11.40 -3.93
N SER A 267 23.03 -11.75 -2.68
CA SER A 267 24.40 -11.60 -2.18
C SER A 267 25.38 -12.56 -2.88
N ALA A 268 24.95 -13.79 -3.19
CA ALA A 268 25.74 -14.74 -3.96
C ALA A 268 26.05 -14.25 -5.38
N GLN A 269 25.21 -13.36 -5.93
CA GLN A 269 25.44 -12.65 -7.19
C GLN A 269 26.34 -11.42 -7.06
N GLY A 270 26.86 -11.14 -5.87
CA GLY A 270 27.78 -10.03 -5.59
C GLY A 270 27.09 -8.69 -5.30
N LEU A 271 25.76 -8.68 -5.18
CA LEU A 271 25.03 -7.49 -4.76
C LEU A 271 25.18 -7.27 -3.25
N LYS A 272 25.09 -6.02 -2.81
CA LYS A 272 25.26 -5.62 -1.41
C LYS A 272 23.97 -5.04 -0.86
N GLU A 273 23.51 -5.58 0.26
CA GLU A 273 22.31 -5.05 0.94
C GLU A 273 22.53 -3.62 1.43
N ASN A 274 21.63 -2.71 1.04
CA ASN A 274 21.48 -1.40 1.66
C ASN A 274 20.56 -1.54 2.87
N LYS A 275 21.17 -1.63 4.05
CA LYS A 275 20.45 -1.83 5.33
C LYS A 275 19.62 -0.64 5.77
N GLN A 276 19.88 0.57 5.25
CA GLN A 276 19.10 1.76 5.57
C GLN A 276 17.76 1.75 4.82
N LEU A 277 17.76 1.26 3.58
CA LEU A 277 16.54 1.18 2.76
C LEU A 277 15.80 -0.15 2.89
N THR A 278 16.35 -1.09 3.66
CA THR A 278 15.74 -2.40 3.88
C THR A 278 14.82 -2.36 5.08
N VAL A 279 13.53 -2.67 4.86
CA VAL A 279 12.48 -2.70 5.86
C VAL A 279 11.91 -4.10 5.99
N GLU A 280 11.66 -4.58 7.19
CA GLU A 280 11.05 -5.89 7.45
C GLU A 280 10.00 -5.82 8.58
N SER A 281 8.83 -6.42 8.36
CA SER A 281 7.74 -6.60 9.33
C SER A 281 7.09 -7.98 9.15
N ASP A 282 6.15 -8.41 10.02
CA ASP A 282 5.53 -9.75 9.92
C ASP A 282 4.67 -9.93 8.67
N ALA A 283 4.16 -8.82 8.13
CA ALA A 283 3.28 -8.82 6.97
C ALA A 283 3.98 -8.38 5.68
N VAL A 284 5.03 -7.57 5.76
CA VAL A 284 5.70 -7.03 4.58
C VAL A 284 7.22 -6.95 4.74
N PHE A 285 7.97 -7.02 3.64
CA PHE A 285 9.37 -6.62 3.59
C PHE A 285 9.67 -5.82 2.32
N SER A 286 10.74 -5.03 2.36
CA SER A 286 11.36 -4.34 1.23
C SER A 286 12.86 -4.49 1.40
N LEU A 287 13.51 -5.29 0.55
CA LEU A 287 14.94 -5.53 0.50
C LEU A 287 15.54 -4.72 -0.65
N VAL A 288 16.61 -3.97 -0.38
CA VAL A 288 17.31 -3.19 -1.40
C VAL A 288 18.74 -3.68 -1.53
N MET A 289 19.12 -4.13 -2.72
CA MET A 289 20.45 -4.66 -3.04
C MET A 289 21.14 -3.83 -4.12
N GLU A 290 22.28 -3.24 -3.79
CA GLU A 290 23.10 -2.41 -4.69
C GLU A 290 24.13 -3.24 -5.45
N GLY A 291 24.61 -2.69 -6.57
CA GLY A 291 25.73 -3.26 -7.33
C GLY A 291 25.38 -3.77 -8.72
N LEU A 292 24.23 -3.39 -9.28
CA LEU A 292 23.96 -3.67 -10.69
C LEU A 292 24.92 -2.87 -11.60
N PRO A 293 25.31 -3.40 -12.77
CA PRO A 293 26.25 -2.72 -13.67
C PRO A 293 25.76 -1.36 -14.21
N ASP A 294 24.45 -1.12 -14.25
CA ASP A 294 23.84 0.12 -14.72
C ASP A 294 23.67 1.17 -13.60
N GLY A 295 24.20 0.90 -12.40
CA GLY A 295 24.12 1.79 -11.24
C GLY A 295 22.78 1.75 -10.50
N LYS A 296 21.85 0.88 -10.91
CA LYS A 296 20.58 0.68 -10.21
C LYS A 296 20.73 -0.26 -9.01
N ALA A 297 19.69 -0.30 -8.18
CA ALA A 297 19.51 -1.31 -7.14
C ALA A 297 18.42 -2.31 -7.53
N VAL A 298 18.54 -3.54 -7.04
CA VAL A 298 17.45 -4.52 -7.03
C VAL A 298 16.60 -4.27 -5.81
N VAL A 299 15.32 -4.01 -6.01
CA VAL A 299 14.31 -3.87 -4.96
C VAL A 299 13.43 -5.11 -4.96
N VAL A 300 13.41 -5.83 -3.84
CA VAL A 300 12.53 -6.99 -3.62
C VAL A 300 11.54 -6.66 -2.51
N GLN A 301 10.25 -6.67 -2.82
CA GLN A 301 9.20 -6.40 -1.87
C GLN A 301 8.32 -7.62 -1.70
N GLY A 302 8.10 -8.06 -0.47
CA GLY A 302 7.15 -9.13 -0.16
C GLY A 302 5.98 -8.62 0.66
N VAL A 303 4.78 -9.09 0.36
CA VAL A 303 3.57 -8.85 1.15
C VAL A 303 2.83 -10.16 1.36
N LYS A 304 2.50 -10.42 2.62
CA LYS A 304 1.69 -11.54 3.04
C LYS A 304 0.23 -11.26 2.68
N ILE A 305 -0.34 -12.11 1.82
CA ILE A 305 -1.75 -12.02 1.42
C ILE A 305 -2.62 -12.82 2.39
N ASP A 306 -2.16 -14.00 2.80
CA ASP A 306 -2.76 -14.83 3.84
C ASP A 306 -1.69 -15.66 4.59
N GLU A 307 -2.08 -16.55 5.49
CA GLU A 307 -1.13 -17.38 6.27
C GLU A 307 -0.21 -18.27 5.42
N LYS A 308 -0.58 -18.56 4.18
CA LYS A 308 0.08 -19.52 3.29
C LYS A 308 0.60 -18.89 2.01
N LYS A 309 0.40 -17.59 1.80
CA LYS A 309 0.73 -16.90 0.55
C LYS A 309 1.43 -15.58 0.79
N THR A 310 2.57 -15.45 0.13
CA THR A 310 3.33 -14.20 0.02
C THR A 310 3.43 -13.82 -1.45
N THR A 311 3.03 -12.60 -1.76
CA THR A 311 3.29 -11.97 -3.05
C THR A 311 4.64 -11.27 -2.98
N ILE A 312 5.54 -11.58 -3.91
CA ILE A 312 6.89 -11.04 -3.99
C ILE A 312 7.02 -10.26 -5.29
N THR A 313 7.42 -9.00 -5.22
CA THR A 313 7.69 -8.13 -6.36
C THR A 313 9.19 -7.85 -6.43
N ILE A 314 9.82 -8.03 -7.59
CA ILE A 314 11.25 -7.79 -7.81
C ILE A 314 11.41 -6.85 -8.99
N ARG A 315 12.21 -5.80 -8.84
CA ARG A 315 12.50 -4.84 -9.92
C ARG A 315 13.88 -4.20 -9.78
N ALA A 316 14.36 -3.57 -10.86
CA ALA A 316 15.51 -2.68 -10.81
C ALA A 316 15.03 -1.21 -10.69
N GLU A 317 15.62 -0.45 -9.76
CA GLU A 317 15.24 0.93 -9.48
C GLU A 317 16.48 1.83 -9.35
N ALA A 318 16.36 3.08 -9.80
CA ALA A 318 17.39 4.09 -9.53
C ALA A 318 17.26 4.57 -8.08
N LEU A 319 18.36 4.57 -7.33
CA LEU A 319 18.42 5.11 -5.96
C LEU A 319 18.60 6.62 -5.95
#